data_AF-A0A947DJB9-F1
#
_entry.id   AF-A0A947DJB9-F1
#
_cell.length_a   1.000
_cell.length_b   1.000
_cell.length_c   1.000
_cell.angle_alpha   90.00
_cell.angle_beta   90.00
_cell.angle_gamma   90.00
#
_symmetry.space_group_name_H-M   'P 1'
#
loop_
_entity.id
_entity.type
_entity.pdbx_description
1 polymer ?
#
loop_
_entity_poly.entity_id
_entity_poly.type
_entity_poly.pdbx_seq_one_letter_code
_entity_poly.pdbx_strand_id
1 'polypeptide(L)'
;MQQSEIRDVRALSRLWFILALATLYVSAQGVDVVDAGNRQRVDTHWFRGNSYFRIGWDWIKTSFLKGWTLIQTVRFTSNKDPEPAMASRKQHDEQLYQIEFQVQTFVYNAT
;
A
#
# COMPACT_ATOMS: atom_id res chain seq x y z
N MET A 1 -17.89 23.70 30.66
CA MET A 1 -17.72 22.27 30.34
C MET A 1 -18.44 22.01 29.04
N GLN A 2 -17.72 21.69 27.95
CA GLN A 2 -18.35 21.38 26.67
C GLN A 2 -18.99 19.98 26.77
N GLN A 3 -20.31 19.93 26.91
CA GLN A 3 -21.08 18.69 26.78
C GLN A 3 -21.15 18.35 25.28
N SER A 4 -20.21 17.53 24.81
CA SER A 4 -20.37 16.88 23.51
C SER A 4 -21.57 15.92 23.59
N GLU A 5 -22.65 16.24 22.87
CA GLU A 5 -23.89 15.45 22.79
C GLU A 5 -23.71 14.15 21.99
N ILE A 6 -22.71 13.33 22.30
CA ILE A 6 -22.68 11.94 21.83
C ILE A 6 -23.41 11.10 22.88
N ARG A 7 -24.74 11.29 22.99
CA ARG A 7 -25.59 10.61 23.99
C ARG A 7 -26.15 9.26 23.51
N ASP A 8 -25.85 8.85 22.28
CA ASP A 8 -26.33 7.58 21.73
C ASP A 8 -25.16 6.67 21.32
N VAL A 9 -24.99 5.60 22.09
CA VAL A 9 -24.00 4.55 21.83
C VAL A 9 -24.23 3.93 20.45
N ARG A 10 -25.49 3.83 19.99
CA ARG A 10 -25.80 3.25 18.67
C ARG A 10 -25.30 4.15 17.55
N ALA A 11 -25.49 5.46 17.66
CA ALA A 11 -24.96 6.43 16.72
C ALA A 11 -23.43 6.36 16.64
N LEU A 12 -22.76 6.24 17.80
CA LEU A 12 -21.30 6.10 17.86
C LEU A 12 -20.82 4.80 17.21
N SER A 13 -21.47 3.66 17.48
CA SER A 13 -21.12 2.38 16.83
C SER A 13 -21.29 2.44 15.32
N ARG A 14 -22.36 3.07 14.82
CA ARG A 14 -22.58 3.25 13.37
C ARG A 14 -21.52 4.14 12.75
N LEU A 15 -21.12 5.21 13.43
CA LEU A 15 -20.04 6.08 12.96
C LEU A 15 -18.72 5.33 12.84
N TRP A 16 -18.34 4.57 13.87
CA TRP A 16 -17.12 3.73 13.83
C TRP A 16 -17.17 2.68 12.74
N PHE A 17 -18.34 2.07 12.51
CA PHE A 17 -18.51 1.12 11.42
C PHE A 17 -18.29 1.78 10.05
N ILE A 18 -18.85 2.96 9.82
CA ILE A 18 -18.65 3.73 8.59
C ILE A 18 -17.18 4.12 8.42
N LEU A 19 -16.53 4.57 9.50
CA LEU A 19 -15.11 4.91 9.48
C LEU A 19 -14.25 3.68 9.13
N ALA A 20 -14.51 2.54 9.76
CA ALA A 20 -13.79 1.30 9.48
C ALA A 20 -13.98 0.86 8.01
N LEU A 21 -15.21 0.94 7.49
CA LEU A 21 -15.51 0.62 6.09
C LEU A 21 -14.82 1.59 5.13
N ALA A 22 -14.82 2.89 5.44
CA ALA A 22 -14.11 3.89 4.65
C ALA A 22 -12.60 3.64 4.67
N THR A 23 -12.01 3.33 5.82
CA THR A 23 -10.60 2.97 5.93
C THR A 23 -10.27 1.73 5.10
N LEU A 24 -11.11 0.70 5.16
CA LEU A 24 -10.94 -0.53 4.38
C LEU A 24 -11.03 -0.25 2.88
N TYR A 25 -12.02 0.53 2.44
CA TYR A 25 -12.21 0.90 1.04
C TYR A 25 -11.03 1.70 0.49
N VAL A 26 -10.58 2.74 1.20
CA VAL A 26 -9.45 3.56 0.78
C VAL A 26 -8.16 2.75 0.76
N SER A 27 -7.99 1.81 1.70
CA SER A 27 -6.84 0.90 1.70
C SER A 27 -6.87 -0.04 0.48
N ALA A 28 -8.04 -0.60 0.15
CA ALA A 28 -8.22 -1.42 -1.03
C ALA A 28 -7.95 -0.65 -2.33
N GLN A 29 -8.38 0.63 -2.40
CA GLN A 29 -8.08 1.49 -3.53
C GLN A 29 -6.58 1.69 -3.69
N GLY A 30 -5.85 1.87 -2.59
CA GLY A 30 -4.40 1.96 -2.63
C GLY A 30 -3.74 0.68 -3.11
N VAL A 31 -4.22 -0.49 -2.68
CA VAL A 31 -3.71 -1.80 -3.13
C VAL A 31 -3.90 -1.96 -4.64
N ASP A 32 -5.09 -1.66 -5.17
CA ASP A 32 -5.37 -1.74 -6.60
C ASP A 32 -4.49 -0.80 -7.44
N VAL A 33 -4.23 0.41 -6.92
CA VAL A 33 -3.32 1.37 -7.58
C VAL A 33 -1.89 0.85 -7.65
N VAL A 34 -1.41 0.18 -6.61
CA VAL A 34 -0.08 -0.43 -6.58
C VAL A 34 -0.01 -1.66 -7.48
N ASP A 35 -1.02 -2.53 -7.43
CA ASP A 35 -1.13 -3.74 -8.29
C ASP A 35 -1.18 -3.37 -9.78
N ALA A 36 -1.88 -2.27 -10.12
CA ALA A 36 -1.93 -1.72 -11.47
C ALA A 36 -0.66 -0.95 -11.90
N GLY A 37 0.38 -0.89 -11.05
CA GLY A 37 1.64 -0.18 -11.33
C GLY A 37 1.49 1.35 -11.44
N ASN A 38 0.39 1.91 -10.93
CA ASN A 38 0.06 3.32 -11.05
C ASN A 38 0.54 4.17 -9.85
N ARG A 39 1.28 3.58 -8.89
CA ARG A 39 1.78 4.31 -7.71
C ARG A 39 2.56 5.56 -8.08
N GLN A 40 3.44 5.48 -9.08
CA GLN A 40 4.26 6.62 -9.53
C GLN A 40 3.44 7.82 -10.00
N ARG A 41 2.17 7.62 -10.41
CA ARG A 41 1.28 8.71 -10.86
C ARG A 41 0.74 9.53 -9.70
N VAL A 42 0.76 8.98 -8.49
CA VAL A 42 0.26 9.61 -7.27
C VAL A 42 1.41 9.98 -6.35
N ASP A 43 2.40 9.09 -6.23
CA ASP A 43 3.59 9.27 -5.42
C ASP A 43 4.83 9.28 -6.29
N THR A 44 5.27 10.49 -6.65
CA THR A 44 6.50 10.70 -7.41
C THR A 44 7.73 10.15 -6.67
N HIS A 45 7.68 10.07 -5.33
CA HIS A 45 8.78 9.58 -4.51
C HIS A 45 8.42 8.22 -3.87
N TRP A 46 8.07 7.27 -4.74
CA TRP A 46 7.62 5.92 -4.43
C TRP A 46 8.54 5.10 -3.50
N PHE A 47 9.81 5.51 -3.33
CA PHE A 47 10.73 4.90 -2.35
C PHE A 47 10.36 5.19 -0.88
N ARG A 48 9.60 6.25 -0.59
CA ARG A 48 9.06 6.46 0.76
C ARG A 48 7.95 5.43 0.96
N GLY A 49 8.11 4.57 1.95
CA GLY A 49 7.12 3.55 2.31
C GLY A 49 5.79 4.16 2.77
N ASN A 50 5.00 4.67 1.83
CA ASN A 50 3.68 5.19 2.07
C ASN A 50 2.71 4.03 2.28
N SER A 51 1.81 4.17 3.25
CA SER A 51 0.76 3.17 3.45
C SER A 51 -0.21 3.16 2.27
N TYR A 52 -0.78 2.00 1.96
CA TYR A 52 -1.83 1.86 0.95
C TYR A 52 -2.99 2.81 1.18
N PHE A 53 -3.35 3.09 2.44
CA PHE A 53 -4.37 4.09 2.76
C PHE A 53 -4.00 5.49 2.24
N ARG A 54 -2.74 5.93 2.41
CA ARG A 54 -2.29 7.24 1.90
C ARG A 54 -2.35 7.26 0.37
N ILE A 55 -1.84 6.21 -0.28
CA ILE A 55 -1.83 6.08 -1.75
C ILE A 55 -3.27 6.13 -2.29
N GLY A 56 -4.19 5.35 -1.70
CA GLY A 56 -5.59 5.33 -2.10
C GLY A 56 -6.29 6.68 -1.88
N TRP A 57 -5.98 7.38 -0.79
CA TRP A 57 -6.53 8.71 -0.51
C TRP A 57 -6.07 9.74 -1.54
N ASP A 58 -4.78 9.74 -1.89
CA ASP A 58 -4.23 10.65 -2.88
C ASP A 58 -4.75 10.32 -4.30
N TRP A 59 -4.95 9.03 -4.60
CA TRP A 59 -5.64 8.59 -5.82
C TRP A 59 -7.07 9.12 -5.90
N ILE A 60 -7.88 8.96 -4.85
CA ILE A 60 -9.27 9.43 -4.81
C ILE A 60 -9.34 10.95 -5.04
N LYS A 61 -8.53 11.73 -4.32
CA LYS A 61 -8.46 13.19 -4.51
C LYS A 61 -8.10 13.55 -5.94
N THR A 62 -7.11 12.86 -6.53
CA THR A 62 -6.69 13.11 -7.91
C THR A 62 -7.75 12.66 -8.92
N SER A 63 -8.49 11.60 -8.61
CA SER A 63 -9.58 11.07 -9.43
C SER A 63 -10.71 12.07 -9.59
N PHE A 64 -11.05 12.81 -8.52
CA PHE A 64 -12.04 13.88 -8.60
C PHE A 64 -11.62 15.01 -9.56
N LEU A 65 -10.33 15.30 -9.67
CA LEU A 65 -9.81 16.36 -10.54
C LEU A 65 -9.59 15.88 -11.98
N LYS A 66 -9.16 14.63 -12.17
CA LYS A 66 -8.70 14.10 -13.47
C LYS A 66 -9.65 13.06 -14.08
N GLY A 67 -10.73 12.70 -13.41
CA GLY A 67 -11.70 11.69 -13.86
C GLY A 67 -11.13 10.27 -13.89
N TRP A 68 -10.20 9.94 -12.98
CA TRP A 68 -9.66 8.57 -12.91
C TRP A 68 -10.68 7.61 -12.33
N THR A 69 -10.56 6.34 -12.72
CA THR A 69 -11.45 5.28 -12.25
C THR A 69 -11.11 4.88 -10.83
N LEU A 70 -12.16 4.65 -10.03
CA LEU A 70 -12.07 4.09 -8.69
C LEU A 70 -12.35 2.59 -8.73
N ILE A 71 -11.96 1.88 -7.67
CA ILE A 71 -12.24 0.46 -7.53
C ILE A 71 -13.74 0.21 -7.50
N GLN A 72 -14.16 -0.79 -8.27
CA GLN A 72 -15.54 -1.30 -8.26
C GLN A 72 -15.67 -2.51 -7.32
N THR A 73 -14.57 -3.20 -7.04
CA THR A 73 -14.53 -4.38 -6.19
C THR A 73 -13.39 -4.27 -5.19
N VAL A 74 -13.68 -4.59 -3.92
CA VAL A 74 -12.68 -4.62 -2.85
C VAL A 74 -11.99 -5.98 -2.88
N ARG A 75 -10.68 -6.01 -3.16
CA ARG A 75 -9.87 -7.23 -3.18
C ARG A 75 -8.56 -7.02 -2.44
N PHE A 76 -8.18 -8.02 -1.64
CA PHE A 76 -6.87 -8.09 -1.00
C PHE A 76 -6.23 -9.41 -1.42
N THR A 77 -5.14 -9.34 -2.20
CA THR A 77 -4.57 -10.49 -2.92
C THR A 77 -3.37 -11.13 -2.23
N SER A 78 -2.51 -10.35 -1.55
CA SER A 78 -1.33 -10.89 -0.85
C SER A 78 -0.70 -9.88 0.10
N ASN A 79 0.08 -10.38 1.07
CA ASN A 79 0.88 -9.59 2.03
C ASN A 79 2.26 -9.17 1.46
N LYS A 80 2.59 -9.57 0.24
CA LYS A 80 3.87 -9.20 -0.38
C LYS A 80 3.70 -7.93 -1.19
N ASP A 81 4.31 -6.85 -0.71
CA ASP A 81 4.38 -5.58 -1.44
C ASP A 81 5.27 -5.75 -2.68
N PRO A 82 4.77 -5.47 -3.90
CA PRO A 82 5.59 -5.53 -5.11
C PRO A 82 6.66 -4.42 -5.16
N GLU A 83 6.50 -3.34 -4.40
CA GLU A 83 7.39 -2.17 -4.46
C GLU A 83 8.03 -1.89 -3.10
N PRO A 84 9.33 -2.21 -2.92
CA PRO A 84 9.99 -2.11 -1.63
C PRO A 84 10.12 -0.65 -1.16
N ALA A 85 9.79 -0.42 0.11
CA ALA A 85 10.09 0.83 0.79
C ALA A 85 11.59 0.94 1.05
N MET A 86 12.21 2.04 0.62
CA MET A 86 13.65 2.27 0.74
C MET A 86 13.92 3.51 1.59
N ALA A 87 14.40 3.31 2.82
CA ALA A 87 14.75 4.41 3.71
C ALA A 87 16.01 5.16 3.25
N SER A 88 16.97 4.46 2.64
CA SER A 88 18.19 5.02 2.08
C SER A 88 18.72 4.12 0.97
N ARG A 89 19.17 4.71 -0.14
CA ARG A 89 19.83 3.98 -1.23
C ARG A 89 21.06 3.24 -0.74
N LYS A 90 21.91 3.91 0.06
CA LYS A 90 23.13 3.32 0.59
C LYS A 90 22.86 2.12 1.49
N GLN A 91 21.87 2.22 2.38
CA GLN A 91 21.49 1.09 3.24
C GLN A 91 20.87 -0.04 2.44
N HIS A 92 20.07 0.26 1.42
CA HIS A 92 19.49 -0.76 0.56
C HIS A 92 20.53 -1.50 -0.26
N ASP A 93 21.50 -0.78 -0.85
CA ASP A 93 22.62 -1.37 -1.57
C ASP A 93 23.45 -2.24 -0.62
N GLU A 94 23.82 -1.71 0.54
CA GLU A 94 24.53 -2.47 1.58
C GLU A 94 23.79 -3.73 2.00
N GLN A 95 22.44 -3.72 2.05
CA GLN A 95 21.61 -4.87 2.39
C GLN A 95 21.49 -5.87 1.24
N LEU A 96 21.40 -5.40 -0.01
CA LEU A 96 21.29 -6.23 -1.20
C LEU A 96 22.56 -7.04 -1.44
N TYR A 97 23.72 -6.43 -1.22
CA TYR A 97 25.03 -7.04 -1.45
C TYR A 97 25.58 -7.83 -0.25
N GLN A 98 24.83 -8.01 0.85
CA GLN A 98 25.28 -8.88 1.96
C GLN A 98 25.20 -10.37 1.61
N ILE A 99 24.39 -10.74 0.64
CA ILE A 99 24.20 -12.14 0.26
C ILE A 99 25.04 -12.42 -0.98
N GLU A 100 26.26 -12.88 -0.76
CA GLU A 100 27.16 -13.31 -1.82
C GLU A 100 26.88 -14.78 -2.14
N PHE A 101 26.38 -15.08 -3.35
CA PHE A 101 26.11 -16.44 -3.78
C PHE A 101 27.34 -17.02 -4.49
N GLN A 102 27.99 -18.01 -3.87
CA GLN A 102 29.03 -18.80 -4.52
C GLN A 102 28.38 -19.94 -5.32
N VAL A 103 28.34 -19.81 -6.65
CA VAL A 103 27.83 -20.87 -7.53
C VAL A 103 28.95 -21.88 -7.79
N GLN A 104 28.82 -23.09 -7.23
CA GLN A 104 29.73 -24.19 -7.52
C GLN A 104 29.11 -25.09 -8.60
N THR A 105 29.73 -25.11 -9.78
CA THR A 105 29.31 -25.97 -10.89
C THR A 105 30.10 -27.28 -10.84
N PHE A 106 29.41 -28.39 -10.61
CA PHE A 106 30.02 -29.72 -10.66
C PHE A 106 29.68 -30.38 -12.00
N VAL A 107 30.70 -30.88 -12.70
CA VAL A 107 30.54 -31.71 -13.90
C VAL A 107 30.77 -33.15 -13.46
N TYR A 108 29.75 -34.00 -13.62
CA TYR A 108 29.85 -35.43 -13.37
C TYR A 108 29.97 -36.15 -14.71
N ASN A 109 31.05 -36.91 -14.88
CA ASN A 109 31.19 -37.80 -16.03
C ASN A 109 30.36 -39.06 -15.78
N ALA A 110 29.39 -39.32 -16.65
CA ALA A 110 28.66 -40.58 -16.67
C ALA A 110 29.63 -41.69 -17.12
N THR A 111 29.73 -42.75 -16.31
CA THR A 111 30.46 -43.99 -16.64
C THR A 111 29.53 -45.00 -17.27
#